data_AF-A0A3G9K149-F1
#
_entry.id   AF-A0A3G9K149-F1
#
_cell.length_a   1.000
_cell.length_b   1.000
_cell.length_c   1.000
_cell.angle_alpha   90.00
_cell.angle_beta   90.00
_cell.angle_gamma   90.00
#
_symmetry.space_group_name_H-M   'P 1'
#
loop_
_entity.id
_entity.type
_entity.pdbx_description
1 polymer ?
#
loop_
_entity_poly.entity_id
_entity_poly.type
_entity_poly.pdbx_seq_one_letter_code
_entity_poly.pdbx_strand_id
1 'polypeptide(L)'
;METIGQTFIYGYNAAIMAHSLTDLFPLLEGVTLNLRGFAYEGAAMALSLLDCLTLGKCDRFEHFLANEGKKHIYMAYVGKGWQLARIPFSLRFYLQKLADSAQHFPDSLLGWLALDGYGFHQGYFAWPKYIRERKSPQELSGYARLVFAQGLGRSLWFVKGANIAEIADQIQKFDPLLQPHLWSGIGLACTYAGGVSPEEIQHLKQLAEPYRAELAQGAAFAAKARLLAENCQENTEIACQILCGMAITETAKITDDTLIGLDYHDQIPAYEQWRQAIQSHFRT
;
A
#
# COMPACT_ATOMS: atom_id res chain seq x y z
N MET A 1 10.77 -10.89 -8.60
CA MET A 1 9.90 -9.69 -8.69
C MET A 1 9.22 -9.53 -10.04
N GLU A 2 9.80 -10.01 -11.15
CA GLU A 2 9.19 -9.93 -12.49
C GLU A 2 7.75 -10.49 -12.58
N THR A 3 7.50 -11.66 -12.00
CA THR A 3 6.16 -12.30 -11.98
C THR A 3 5.08 -11.44 -11.32
N ILE A 4 5.45 -10.65 -10.29
CA ILE A 4 4.52 -9.72 -9.63
C ILE A 4 4.06 -8.66 -10.63
N GLY A 5 5.01 -8.06 -11.36
CA GLY A 5 4.71 -7.06 -12.39
C GLY A 5 3.86 -7.62 -13.54
N GLN A 6 4.16 -8.83 -14.01
CA GLN A 6 3.36 -9.51 -15.03
C GLN A 6 1.92 -9.77 -14.56
N THR A 7 1.75 -10.18 -13.30
CA THR A 7 0.42 -10.44 -12.71
C THR A 7 -0.39 -9.15 -12.57
N PHE A 8 0.25 -8.06 -12.15
CA PHE A 8 -0.38 -6.74 -12.11
C PHE A 8 -0.87 -6.32 -13.51
N ILE A 9 -0.03 -6.46 -14.53
CA ILE A 9 -0.38 -6.12 -15.92
C ILE A 9 -1.53 -7.01 -16.43
N TYR A 10 -1.52 -8.30 -16.08
CA TYR A 10 -2.61 -9.22 -16.40
C TYR A 10 -3.95 -8.72 -15.83
N GLY A 11 -3.99 -8.39 -14.54
CA GLY A 11 -5.20 -7.87 -13.90
C GLY A 11 -5.69 -6.56 -14.52
N TYR A 12 -4.76 -5.65 -14.83
CA TYR A 12 -5.07 -4.42 -15.56
C TYR A 12 -5.71 -4.69 -16.93
N ASN A 13 -5.09 -5.54 -17.74
CA ASN A 13 -5.59 -5.87 -19.08
C ASN A 13 -6.94 -6.61 -19.01
N ALA A 14 -7.10 -7.54 -18.07
CA ALA A 14 -8.36 -8.24 -17.85
C ALA A 14 -9.50 -7.27 -17.55
N ALA A 15 -9.28 -6.25 -16.72
CA ALA A 15 -10.28 -5.24 -16.40
C ALA A 15 -10.61 -4.30 -17.56
N ILE A 16 -9.65 -3.98 -18.44
CA ILE A 16 -9.90 -3.21 -19.67
C ILE A 16 -10.73 -4.03 -20.68
N MET A 17 -10.48 -5.33 -20.78
CA MET A 17 -11.11 -6.21 -21.76
C MET A 17 -12.49 -6.74 -21.32
N ALA A 18 -12.74 -6.83 -20.01
CA ALA A 18 -14.00 -7.33 -19.48
C ALA A 18 -15.17 -6.38 -19.77
N HIS A 19 -16.32 -6.94 -20.15
CA HIS A 19 -17.55 -6.17 -20.37
C HIS A 19 -18.28 -5.86 -19.06
N SER A 20 -18.09 -6.70 -18.05
CA SER A 20 -18.71 -6.58 -16.73
C SER A 20 -17.82 -7.13 -15.63
N LEU A 21 -18.15 -6.82 -14.37
CA LEU A 21 -17.49 -7.42 -13.21
C LEU A 21 -17.70 -8.95 -13.14
N THR A 22 -18.83 -9.43 -13.65
CA THR A 22 -19.14 -10.87 -13.75
C THR A 22 -18.16 -11.59 -14.68
N ASP A 23 -17.68 -10.93 -15.72
CA ASP A 23 -16.65 -11.48 -16.62
C ASP A 23 -15.24 -11.34 -16.02
N LEU A 24 -14.99 -10.26 -15.28
CA LEU A 24 -13.69 -9.95 -14.69
C LEU A 24 -13.32 -10.89 -13.54
N PHE A 25 -14.21 -11.14 -12.59
CA PHE A 25 -13.85 -11.90 -11.38
C PHE A 25 -13.35 -13.31 -11.67
N PRO A 26 -13.95 -14.12 -12.56
CA PRO A 26 -13.39 -15.42 -12.92
C PRO A 26 -11.95 -15.35 -13.45
N LEU A 27 -11.60 -14.30 -14.22
CA LEU A 27 -10.24 -14.09 -14.73
C LEU A 27 -9.25 -13.79 -13.60
N LEU A 28 -9.66 -13.01 -12.59
CA LEU A 28 -8.83 -12.69 -11.44
C LEU A 28 -8.70 -13.88 -10.48
N GLU A 29 -9.79 -14.63 -10.26
CA GLU A 29 -9.77 -15.83 -9.41
C GLU A 29 -8.93 -16.96 -10.01
N GLY A 30 -8.80 -17.02 -11.34
CA GLY A 30 -7.90 -17.93 -12.04
C GLY A 30 -6.41 -17.67 -11.81
N VAL A 31 -6.03 -16.51 -11.25
CA VAL A 31 -4.65 -16.21 -10.87
C VAL A 31 -4.25 -17.01 -9.64
N THR A 32 -3.01 -17.52 -9.63
CA THR A 32 -2.41 -18.20 -8.48
C THR A 32 -2.66 -17.43 -7.20
N LEU A 33 -3.17 -18.12 -6.17
CA LEU A 33 -3.71 -17.51 -4.95
C LEU A 33 -2.79 -16.45 -4.34
N ASN A 34 -1.51 -16.76 -4.20
CA ASN A 34 -0.52 -15.87 -3.60
C ASN A 34 -0.18 -14.62 -4.44
N LEU A 35 -0.49 -14.62 -5.74
CA LEU A 35 -0.29 -13.49 -6.65
C LEU A 35 -1.59 -12.71 -6.92
N ARG A 36 -2.74 -13.26 -6.54
CA ARG A 36 -4.08 -12.71 -6.83
C ARG A 36 -4.25 -11.26 -6.36
N GLY A 37 -3.67 -10.90 -5.22
CA GLY A 37 -3.69 -9.52 -4.73
C GLY A 37 -3.12 -8.49 -5.72
N PHE A 38 -2.07 -8.85 -6.46
CA PHE A 38 -1.49 -7.98 -7.49
C PHE A 38 -2.37 -7.89 -8.74
N ALA A 39 -3.07 -8.96 -9.11
CA ALA A 39 -4.05 -8.91 -10.20
C ALA A 39 -5.23 -8.00 -9.84
N TYR A 40 -5.73 -8.09 -8.61
CA TYR A 40 -6.77 -7.18 -8.10
C TYR A 40 -6.30 -5.73 -8.02
N GLU A 41 -5.04 -5.47 -7.65
CA GLU A 41 -4.44 -4.13 -7.70
C GLU A 41 -4.45 -3.54 -9.12
N GLY A 42 -4.00 -4.33 -10.11
CA GLY A 42 -4.00 -3.92 -11.52
C GLY A 42 -5.41 -3.71 -12.08
N ALA A 43 -6.36 -4.58 -11.74
CA ALA A 43 -7.77 -4.43 -12.12
C ALA A 43 -8.37 -3.14 -11.54
N ALA A 44 -8.15 -2.89 -10.26
CA ALA A 44 -8.63 -1.68 -9.58
C ALA A 44 -8.05 -0.40 -10.19
N MET A 45 -6.77 -0.42 -10.58
CA MET A 45 -6.16 0.66 -11.34
C MET A 45 -6.91 0.92 -12.65
N ALA A 46 -7.19 -0.14 -13.43
CA ALA A 46 -7.84 -0.01 -14.73
C ALA A 46 -9.26 0.54 -14.60
N LEU A 47 -10.04 0.01 -13.65
CA LEU A 47 -11.41 0.47 -13.38
C LEU A 47 -11.42 1.95 -12.94
N SER A 48 -10.52 2.34 -12.04
CA SER A 48 -10.37 3.74 -11.63
C SER A 48 -10.01 4.65 -12.82
N LEU A 49 -9.18 4.16 -13.75
CA LEU A 49 -8.78 4.91 -14.94
C LEU A 49 -9.97 5.07 -15.89
N LEU A 50 -10.74 4.01 -16.11
CA LEU A 50 -11.94 4.05 -16.94
C LEU A 50 -13.00 5.02 -16.37
N ASP A 51 -13.18 5.05 -15.06
CA ASP A 51 -14.10 5.99 -14.41
C ASP A 51 -13.67 7.45 -14.61
N CYS A 52 -12.36 7.73 -14.63
CA CYS A 52 -11.84 9.07 -14.90
C CYS A 52 -11.94 9.49 -16.39
N LEU A 53 -11.93 8.53 -17.32
CA LEU A 53 -11.91 8.78 -18.77
C LEU A 53 -13.30 8.71 -19.42
N THR A 54 -14.29 8.14 -18.74
CA THR A 54 -15.65 8.02 -19.26
C THR A 54 -16.47 9.27 -18.91
N LEU A 55 -17.19 9.84 -19.88
CA LEU A 55 -18.13 10.92 -19.63
C LEU A 55 -19.39 10.40 -18.91
N GLY A 56 -19.80 11.10 -17.85
CA GLY A 56 -20.98 10.74 -17.05
C GLY A 56 -20.63 10.10 -15.71
N LYS A 57 -21.66 9.76 -14.92
CA LYS A 57 -21.47 9.13 -13.62
C LYS A 57 -21.01 7.68 -13.84
N CYS A 58 -19.80 7.37 -13.41
CA CYS A 58 -19.25 6.03 -13.41
C CYS A 58 -18.73 5.68 -12.00
N ASP A 59 -18.99 4.45 -11.59
CA ASP A 59 -18.74 3.91 -10.25
C ASP A 59 -18.19 2.49 -10.35
N ARG A 60 -17.39 2.18 -11.39
CA ARG A 60 -16.85 0.83 -11.61
C ARG A 60 -15.93 0.43 -10.47
N PHE A 61 -15.09 1.34 -9.99
CA PHE A 61 -14.23 1.09 -8.84
C PHE A 61 -15.05 0.82 -7.58
N GLU A 62 -16.06 1.64 -7.30
CA GLU A 62 -16.95 1.49 -6.16
C GLU A 62 -17.76 0.19 -6.23
N HIS A 63 -18.29 -0.17 -7.40
CA HIS A 63 -18.97 -1.45 -7.63
C HIS A 63 -18.02 -2.65 -7.50
N PHE A 64 -16.77 -2.52 -7.94
CA PHE A 64 -15.76 -3.55 -7.75
C PHE A 64 -15.51 -3.81 -6.26
N LEU A 65 -15.39 -2.75 -5.46
CA LEU A 65 -15.24 -2.84 -4.00
C LEU A 65 -16.49 -3.37 -3.30
N ALA A 66 -17.69 -3.12 -3.82
CA ALA A 66 -18.93 -3.65 -3.25
C ALA A 66 -19.10 -5.17 -3.49
N ASN A 67 -18.31 -5.78 -4.39
CA ASN A 67 -18.34 -7.19 -4.77
C ASN A 67 -17.06 -7.92 -4.34
N GLU A 68 -16.51 -8.83 -5.14
CA GLU A 68 -15.33 -9.64 -4.76
C GLU A 68 -14.07 -8.80 -4.53
N GLY A 69 -13.99 -7.58 -5.09
CA GLY A 69 -12.92 -6.63 -4.82
C GLY A 69 -12.76 -6.27 -3.33
N LYS A 70 -13.80 -6.44 -2.50
CA LYS A 70 -13.74 -6.20 -1.05
C LYS A 70 -12.67 -7.03 -0.32
N LYS A 71 -12.42 -8.27 -0.77
CA LYS A 71 -11.38 -9.14 -0.19
C LYS A 71 -9.97 -8.60 -0.41
N HIS A 72 -9.82 -7.74 -1.44
CA HIS A 72 -8.59 -7.10 -1.84
C HIS A 72 -8.65 -5.57 -1.67
N ILE A 73 -9.52 -5.05 -0.79
CA ILE A 73 -9.78 -3.61 -0.65
C ILE A 73 -8.50 -2.77 -0.47
N TYR A 74 -7.54 -3.24 0.34
CA TYR A 74 -6.25 -2.57 0.53
C TYR A 74 -5.47 -2.45 -0.79
N MET A 75 -5.38 -3.55 -1.54
CA MET A 75 -4.72 -3.58 -2.84
C MET A 75 -5.48 -2.74 -3.87
N ALA A 76 -6.81 -2.70 -3.81
CA ALA A 76 -7.61 -1.91 -4.73
C ALA A 76 -7.36 -0.40 -4.55
N TYR A 77 -7.29 0.11 -3.31
CA TYR A 77 -6.92 1.51 -3.07
C TYR A 77 -5.49 1.82 -3.50
N VAL A 78 -4.55 0.89 -3.30
CA VAL A 78 -3.19 1.04 -3.84
C VAL A 78 -3.24 1.17 -5.37
N GLY A 79 -4.00 0.32 -6.06
CA GLY A 79 -4.22 0.38 -7.52
C GLY A 79 -4.83 1.70 -7.98
N LYS A 80 -5.78 2.27 -7.22
CA LYS A 80 -6.32 3.63 -7.46
C LYS A 80 -5.21 4.69 -7.44
N GLY A 81 -4.21 4.54 -6.57
CA GLY A 81 -3.04 5.40 -6.54
C GLY A 81 -2.21 5.42 -7.82
N TRP A 82 -2.13 4.28 -8.52
CA TRP A 82 -1.46 4.23 -9.83
C TRP A 82 -2.24 5.02 -10.89
N GLN A 83 -3.56 5.04 -10.82
CA GLN A 83 -4.38 5.89 -11.68
C GLN A 83 -4.08 7.37 -11.43
N LEU A 84 -3.94 7.78 -10.16
CA LEU A 84 -3.57 9.16 -9.81
C LEU A 84 -2.26 9.60 -10.46
N ALA A 85 -1.33 8.66 -10.69
CA ALA A 85 -0.05 8.91 -11.34
C ALA A 85 -0.12 9.07 -12.85
N ARG A 86 -1.19 8.60 -13.50
CA ARG A 86 -1.34 8.66 -14.96
C ARG A 86 -2.18 9.83 -15.45
N ILE A 87 -3.01 10.43 -14.58
CA ILE A 87 -3.90 11.53 -14.97
C ILE A 87 -3.49 12.83 -14.25
N PRO A 88 -2.95 13.85 -14.95
CA PRO A 88 -2.32 15.02 -14.33
C PRO A 88 -3.18 15.79 -13.33
N PHE A 89 -4.48 15.91 -13.57
CA PHE A 89 -5.39 16.67 -12.70
C PHE A 89 -6.02 15.82 -11.58
N SER A 90 -5.92 14.49 -11.67
CA SER A 90 -6.63 13.58 -10.77
C SER A 90 -6.16 13.68 -9.33
N LEU A 91 -4.86 13.88 -9.09
CA LEU A 91 -4.32 14.02 -7.74
C LEU A 91 -4.95 15.20 -6.99
N ARG A 92 -5.06 16.36 -7.64
CA ARG A 92 -5.65 17.56 -7.04
C ARG A 92 -7.11 17.34 -6.64
N PHE A 93 -7.92 16.78 -7.54
CA PHE A 93 -9.32 16.48 -7.25
C PHE A 93 -9.47 15.39 -6.19
N TYR A 94 -8.58 14.39 -6.21
CA TYR A 94 -8.58 13.32 -5.22
C TYR A 94 -8.29 13.84 -3.82
N LEU A 95 -7.32 14.75 -3.67
CA LEU A 95 -7.00 15.36 -2.38
C LEU A 95 -8.18 16.19 -1.83
N GLN A 96 -8.90 16.91 -2.70
CA GLN A 96 -10.13 17.62 -2.33
C GLN A 96 -11.20 16.63 -1.84
N LYS A 97 -11.48 15.59 -2.63
CA LYS A 97 -12.44 14.54 -2.25
C LYS A 97 -12.04 13.86 -0.95
N LEU A 98 -10.75 13.57 -0.74
CA LEU A 98 -10.26 12.92 0.47
C LEU A 98 -10.47 13.80 1.71
N ALA A 99 -10.24 15.10 1.60
CA ALA A 99 -10.53 16.06 2.67
C ALA A 99 -12.04 16.13 2.99
N ASP A 100 -12.89 16.07 1.96
CA ASP A 100 -14.36 16.09 2.12
C ASP A 100 -14.92 14.73 2.60
N SER A 101 -14.18 13.64 2.40
CA SER A 101 -14.62 12.27 2.67
C SER A 101 -14.59 11.85 4.14
N ALA A 102 -14.28 12.77 5.07
CA ALA A 102 -13.99 12.48 6.48
C ALA A 102 -15.02 11.59 7.20
N GLN A 103 -16.24 11.46 6.68
CA GLN A 103 -17.37 10.79 7.32
C GLN A 103 -17.74 9.41 6.75
N HIS A 104 -17.12 8.93 5.67
CA HIS A 104 -17.55 7.67 5.01
C HIS A 104 -16.41 6.65 4.92
N PHE A 105 -16.46 5.62 5.79
CA PHE A 105 -15.70 4.40 5.56
C PHE A 105 -16.21 3.72 4.27
N PRO A 106 -15.34 3.13 3.43
CA PRO A 106 -13.89 2.97 3.60
C PRO A 106 -13.04 4.17 3.18
N ASP A 107 -13.59 5.15 2.44
CA ASP A 107 -12.83 6.25 1.84
C ASP A 107 -12.10 7.14 2.87
N SER A 108 -12.74 7.44 4.01
CA SER A 108 -12.17 8.30 5.07
C SER A 108 -10.88 7.75 5.70
N LEU A 109 -10.70 6.43 5.66
CA LEU A 109 -9.55 5.74 6.23
C LEU A 109 -8.63 5.17 5.14
N LEU A 110 -9.18 4.35 4.25
CA LEU A 110 -8.41 3.62 3.24
C LEU A 110 -8.09 4.48 2.01
N GLY A 111 -8.74 5.64 1.84
CA GLY A 111 -8.42 6.58 0.77
C GLY A 111 -6.97 7.07 0.79
N TRP A 112 -6.34 7.09 1.96
CA TRP A 112 -4.90 7.41 2.09
C TRP A 112 -4.01 6.38 1.38
N LEU A 113 -4.44 5.12 1.24
CA LEU A 113 -3.68 4.09 0.52
C LEU A 113 -3.53 4.38 -0.98
N ALA A 114 -4.41 5.22 -1.56
CA ALA A 114 -4.20 5.71 -2.92
C ALA A 114 -3.00 6.68 -3.01
N LEU A 115 -2.70 7.46 -1.97
CA LEU A 115 -1.49 8.29 -1.95
C LEU A 115 -0.23 7.44 -1.73
N ASP A 116 -0.33 6.37 -0.95
CA ASP A 116 0.72 5.36 -0.83
C ASP A 116 0.94 4.62 -2.17
N GLY A 117 -0.11 4.22 -2.89
CA GLY A 117 0.00 3.66 -4.24
C GLY A 117 0.59 4.65 -5.26
N TYR A 118 0.20 5.93 -5.17
CA TYR A 118 0.78 7.00 -5.99
C TYR A 118 2.28 7.18 -5.70
N GLY A 119 2.67 7.14 -4.42
CA GLY A 119 4.06 7.14 -3.98
C GLY A 119 4.85 5.97 -4.55
N PHE A 120 4.29 4.76 -4.50
CA PHE A 120 4.89 3.58 -5.08
C PHE A 120 5.15 3.76 -6.57
N HIS A 121 4.13 4.18 -7.33
CA HIS A 121 4.25 4.38 -8.78
C HIS A 121 5.36 5.39 -9.11
N GLN A 122 5.37 6.56 -8.46
CA GLN A 122 6.38 7.58 -8.71
C GLN A 122 7.79 7.11 -8.34
N GLY A 123 7.93 6.40 -7.21
CA GLY A 123 9.19 5.82 -6.79
C GLY A 123 9.70 4.71 -7.71
N TYR A 124 8.81 3.94 -8.33
CA TYR A 124 9.16 2.85 -9.24
C TYR A 124 9.53 3.34 -10.65
N PHE A 125 8.67 4.15 -11.29
CA PHE A 125 8.86 4.58 -12.68
C PHE A 125 9.70 5.86 -12.83
N ALA A 126 9.68 6.73 -11.82
CA ALA A 126 10.41 8.00 -11.82
C ALA A 126 11.44 8.06 -10.69
N TRP A 127 12.07 6.91 -10.39
CA TRP A 127 13.03 6.75 -9.30
C TRP A 127 14.19 7.77 -9.32
N PRO A 128 14.75 8.25 -10.46
CA PRO A 128 15.80 9.26 -10.41
C PRO A 128 15.31 10.56 -9.76
N LYS A 129 14.06 10.94 -10.02
CA LYS A 129 13.44 12.16 -9.50
C LYS A 129 13.01 12.03 -8.04
N TYR A 130 12.37 10.92 -7.67
CA TYR A 130 11.75 10.80 -6.34
C TYR A 130 12.62 10.10 -5.30
N ILE A 131 13.52 9.20 -5.74
CA ILE A 131 14.44 8.49 -4.84
C ILE A 131 15.80 9.17 -4.79
N ARG A 132 16.43 9.42 -5.95
CA ARG A 132 17.79 9.99 -5.99
C ARG A 132 17.78 11.50 -5.72
N GLU A 133 16.90 12.26 -6.38
CA GLU A 133 16.77 13.71 -6.17
C GLU A 133 15.87 14.06 -4.98
N ARG A 134 15.14 13.08 -4.40
CA ARG A 134 14.27 13.24 -3.22
C ARG A 134 13.23 14.35 -3.38
N LYS A 135 12.73 14.56 -4.60
CA LYS A 135 11.67 15.55 -4.87
C LYS A 135 10.33 15.05 -4.35
N SER A 136 9.41 15.99 -4.08
CA SER A 136 8.01 15.72 -3.80
C SER A 136 7.14 16.37 -4.89
N PRO A 137 6.01 15.77 -5.28
CA PRO A 137 4.98 16.46 -6.07
C PRO A 137 4.53 17.75 -5.36
N GLN A 138 4.27 18.80 -6.13
CA GLN A 138 3.97 20.14 -5.58
C GLN A 138 2.60 20.21 -4.92
N GLU A 139 1.67 19.36 -5.36
CA GLU A 139 0.31 19.23 -4.85
C GLU A 139 0.27 18.60 -3.45
N LEU A 140 1.34 17.90 -3.04
CA LEU A 140 1.40 17.19 -1.76
C LEU A 140 1.97 18.08 -0.65
N SER A 141 1.16 18.32 0.37
CA SER A 141 1.53 19.05 1.57
C SER A 141 1.04 18.33 2.84
N GLY A 142 1.56 18.73 4.00
CA GLY A 142 1.18 18.17 5.30
C GLY A 142 1.25 16.64 5.33
N TYR A 143 0.17 16.02 5.82
CA TYR A 143 0.10 14.57 5.98
C TYR A 143 0.17 13.79 4.65
N ALA A 144 -0.35 14.35 3.56
CA ALA A 144 -0.33 13.70 2.25
C ALA A 144 1.11 13.40 1.76
N ARG A 145 2.07 14.28 2.09
CA ARG A 145 3.49 14.07 1.79
C ARG A 145 4.08 12.89 2.58
N LEU A 146 3.62 12.67 3.81
CA LEU A 146 4.07 11.56 4.65
C LEU A 146 3.56 10.22 4.12
N VAL A 147 2.29 10.17 3.70
CA VAL A 147 1.70 8.95 3.11
C VAL A 147 2.35 8.61 1.75
N PHE A 148 2.65 9.62 0.93
CA PHE A 148 3.45 9.42 -0.29
C PHE A 148 4.81 8.77 -0.02
N ALA A 149 5.48 9.15 1.09
CA ALA A 149 6.74 8.54 1.47
C ALA A 149 6.61 7.06 1.87
N GLN A 150 5.46 6.60 2.36
CA GLN A 150 5.18 5.17 2.60
C GLN A 150 5.25 4.40 1.28
N GLY A 151 4.64 4.95 0.24
CA GLY A 151 4.69 4.42 -1.12
C GLY A 151 6.10 4.39 -1.70
N LEU A 152 6.86 5.47 -1.53
CA LEU A 152 8.27 5.50 -1.91
C LEU A 152 9.07 4.41 -1.19
N GLY A 153 8.81 4.21 0.10
CA GLY A 153 9.42 3.15 0.91
C GLY A 153 9.18 1.78 0.28
N ARG A 154 7.92 1.45 -0.03
CA ARG A 154 7.60 0.22 -0.75
C ARG A 154 8.33 0.10 -2.08
N SER A 155 8.41 1.18 -2.87
CA SER A 155 9.07 1.16 -4.18
C SER A 155 10.56 0.86 -4.10
N LEU A 156 11.24 1.31 -3.03
CA LEU A 156 12.67 1.05 -2.80
C LEU A 156 12.97 -0.44 -2.74
N TRP A 157 12.07 -1.23 -2.14
CA TRP A 157 12.19 -2.70 -2.11
C TRP A 157 12.37 -3.27 -3.52
N PHE A 158 11.59 -2.78 -4.48
CA PHE A 158 11.63 -3.26 -5.86
C PHE A 158 12.79 -2.66 -6.66
N VAL A 159 13.00 -1.35 -6.55
CA VAL A 159 14.07 -0.63 -7.29
C VAL A 159 15.46 -1.08 -6.86
N LYS A 160 15.63 -1.43 -5.59
CA LYS A 160 16.90 -1.93 -5.03
C LYS A 160 17.01 -3.45 -4.99
N GLY A 161 16.05 -4.18 -5.57
CA GLY A 161 16.13 -5.64 -5.64
C GLY A 161 16.12 -6.32 -4.27
N ALA A 162 15.43 -5.73 -3.28
CA ALA A 162 15.43 -6.15 -1.87
C ALA A 162 16.82 -6.15 -1.20
N ASN A 163 17.80 -5.41 -1.75
CA ASN A 163 19.10 -5.22 -1.11
C ASN A 163 18.96 -4.32 0.12
N ILE A 164 19.02 -4.92 1.31
CA ILE A 164 18.77 -4.26 2.59
C ILE A 164 19.76 -3.11 2.86
N ALA A 165 21.04 -3.32 2.58
CA ALA A 165 22.07 -2.31 2.84
C ALA A 165 21.86 -1.07 1.96
N GLU A 166 21.56 -1.27 0.67
CA GLU A 166 21.26 -0.17 -0.25
C GLU A 166 19.96 0.56 0.11
N ILE A 167 18.95 -0.17 0.59
CA ILE A 167 17.69 0.41 1.06
C ILE A 167 17.95 1.31 2.27
N ALA A 168 18.68 0.81 3.28
CA ALA A 168 18.98 1.56 4.49
C ALA A 168 19.80 2.83 4.20
N ASP A 169 20.87 2.72 3.40
CA ASP A 169 21.69 3.86 2.96
C ASP A 169 20.84 4.90 2.20
N GLN A 170 19.91 4.45 1.36
CA GLN A 170 19.04 5.35 0.63
C GLN A 170 18.03 6.06 1.53
N ILE A 171 17.45 5.38 2.54
CA ILE A 171 16.51 5.99 3.48
C ILE A 171 17.20 7.05 4.35
N GLN A 172 18.43 6.80 4.82
CA GLN A 172 19.19 7.75 5.63
C GLN A 172 19.43 9.10 4.94
N LYS A 173 19.37 9.15 3.60
CA LYS A 173 19.54 10.37 2.79
C LYS A 173 18.27 11.22 2.69
N PHE A 174 17.11 10.70 3.10
CA PHE A 174 15.87 11.46 3.14
C PHE A 174 15.80 12.35 4.38
N ASP A 175 14.98 13.39 4.28
CA ASP A 175 14.55 14.22 5.41
C ASP A 175 14.14 13.31 6.60
N PRO A 176 14.69 13.50 7.81
CA PRO A 176 14.36 12.70 8.99
C PRO A 176 12.86 12.57 9.25
N LEU A 177 12.06 13.58 8.87
CA LEU A 177 10.60 13.54 8.97
C LEU A 177 9.96 12.44 8.11
N LEU A 178 10.58 12.05 6.99
CA LEU A 178 10.07 11.07 6.04
C LEU A 178 10.55 9.65 6.31
N GLN A 179 11.69 9.49 6.98
CA GLN A 179 12.30 8.20 7.29
C GLN A 179 11.37 7.19 7.98
N PRO A 180 10.60 7.54 9.04
CA PRO A 180 9.66 6.59 9.66
C PRO A 180 8.61 6.06 8.66
N HIS A 181 8.14 6.91 7.75
CA HIS A 181 7.15 6.53 6.75
C HIS A 181 7.75 5.63 5.67
N LEU A 182 8.98 5.93 5.22
CA LEU A 182 9.73 5.07 4.30
C LEU A 182 9.94 3.67 4.91
N TRP A 183 10.33 3.58 6.19
CA TRP A 183 10.49 2.31 6.89
C TRP A 183 9.18 1.52 7.03
N SER A 184 8.04 2.19 7.26
CA SER A 184 6.73 1.50 7.23
C SER A 184 6.41 0.93 5.85
N GLY A 185 6.78 1.63 4.78
CA GLY A 185 6.66 1.10 3.43
C GLY A 185 7.53 -0.13 3.22
N ILE A 186 8.78 -0.10 3.67
CA ILE A 186 9.68 -1.26 3.58
C ILE A 186 9.14 -2.48 4.34
N GLY A 187 8.60 -2.29 5.54
CA GLY A 187 8.01 -3.38 6.33
C GLY A 187 6.85 -4.05 5.61
N LEU A 188 6.00 -3.25 4.97
CA LEU A 188 4.89 -3.76 4.15
C LEU A 188 5.43 -4.53 2.93
N ALA A 189 6.37 -3.96 2.17
CA ALA A 189 6.91 -4.62 0.99
C ALA A 189 7.63 -5.93 1.32
N CYS A 190 8.47 -5.93 2.36
CA CYS A 190 9.15 -7.13 2.86
C CYS A 190 8.15 -8.23 3.22
N THR A 191 7.06 -7.89 3.90
CA THR A 191 6.08 -8.88 4.40
C THR A 191 5.09 -9.35 3.33
N TYR A 192 4.67 -8.44 2.43
CA TYR A 192 3.67 -8.74 1.39
C TYR A 192 4.28 -9.34 0.13
N ALA A 193 5.40 -8.79 -0.34
CA ALA A 193 6.08 -9.23 -1.56
C ALA A 193 7.14 -10.30 -1.29
N GLY A 194 7.78 -10.27 -0.11
CA GLY A 194 8.85 -11.19 0.25
C GLY A 194 10.10 -11.00 -0.59
N GLY A 195 10.83 -12.09 -0.83
CA GLY A 195 12.00 -12.13 -1.72
C GLY A 195 13.36 -12.08 -1.03
N VAL A 196 13.38 -12.26 0.30
CA VAL A 196 14.59 -12.30 1.13
C VAL A 196 14.51 -13.43 2.15
N SER A 197 15.64 -13.86 2.69
CA SER A 197 15.72 -14.91 3.71
C SER A 197 15.33 -14.43 5.12
N PRO A 198 15.03 -15.34 6.06
CA PRO A 198 14.78 -14.98 7.46
C PRO A 198 15.94 -14.17 8.09
N GLU A 199 17.19 -14.52 7.80
CA GLU A 199 18.39 -13.82 8.30
C GLU A 199 18.46 -12.40 7.76
N GLU A 200 18.10 -12.20 6.49
CA GLU A 200 17.98 -10.89 5.88
C GLU A 200 16.87 -10.07 6.55
N ILE A 201 15.69 -10.65 6.84
CA ILE A 201 14.63 -9.93 7.56
C ILE A 201 15.10 -9.50 8.97
N GLN A 202 15.89 -10.33 9.66
CA GLN A 202 16.50 -9.94 10.94
C GLN A 202 17.49 -8.79 10.78
N HIS A 203 18.33 -8.82 9.75
CA HIS A 203 19.25 -7.73 9.46
C HIS A 203 18.51 -6.42 9.12
N LEU A 204 17.41 -6.51 8.36
CA LEU A 204 16.52 -5.39 8.08
C LEU A 204 15.98 -4.75 9.37
N LYS A 205 15.50 -5.58 10.31
CA LYS A 205 15.00 -5.11 11.61
C LYS A 205 16.08 -4.40 12.44
N GLN A 206 17.33 -4.86 12.36
CA GLN A 206 18.46 -4.22 13.04
C GLN A 206 18.75 -2.84 12.46
N LEU A 207 18.81 -2.73 11.13
CA LEU A 207 19.09 -1.47 10.42
C LEU A 207 17.96 -0.45 10.47
N ALA A 208 16.74 -0.90 10.75
CA ALA A 208 15.58 -0.03 10.89
C ALA A 208 15.59 0.81 12.17
N GLU A 209 16.49 0.56 13.14
CA GLU A 209 16.56 1.38 14.36
C GLU A 209 16.79 2.88 14.03
N PRO A 210 16.04 3.82 14.65
CA PRO A 210 15.03 3.66 15.72
C PRO A 210 13.60 3.36 15.25
N TYR A 211 13.38 3.16 13.96
CA TYR A 211 12.07 3.03 13.28
C TYR A 211 11.51 1.60 13.25
N ARG A 212 11.84 0.76 14.24
CA ARG A 212 11.38 -0.65 14.29
C ARG A 212 9.87 -0.75 14.41
N ALA A 213 9.24 0.18 15.14
CA ALA A 213 7.79 0.20 15.33
C ALA A 213 7.06 0.50 14.01
N GLU A 214 7.60 1.41 13.20
CA GLU A 214 7.08 1.76 11.89
C GLU A 214 7.26 0.62 10.89
N LEU A 215 8.43 -0.02 10.89
CA LEU A 215 8.68 -1.24 10.11
C LEU A 215 7.67 -2.34 10.46
N ALA A 216 7.45 -2.61 11.75
CA ALA A 216 6.48 -3.60 12.23
C ALA A 216 5.03 -3.21 11.88
N GLN A 217 4.68 -1.92 11.94
CA GLN A 217 3.37 -1.43 11.50
C GLN A 217 3.13 -1.75 10.02
N GLY A 218 4.14 -1.54 9.16
CA GLY A 218 4.06 -1.92 7.74
C GLY A 218 3.81 -3.42 7.54
N ALA A 219 4.52 -4.25 8.29
CA ALA A 219 4.31 -5.70 8.29
C ALA A 219 2.90 -6.09 8.75
N ALA A 220 2.34 -5.40 9.75
CA ALA A 220 0.98 -5.63 10.21
C ALA A 220 -0.08 -5.32 9.15
N PHE A 221 0.09 -4.25 8.37
CA PHE A 221 -0.78 -3.98 7.21
C PHE A 221 -0.70 -5.07 6.14
N ALA A 222 0.50 -5.60 5.87
CA ALA A 222 0.66 -6.71 4.95
C ALA A 222 -0.02 -7.99 5.46
N ALA A 223 0.14 -8.32 6.74
CA ALA A 223 -0.54 -9.43 7.41
C ALA A 223 -2.06 -9.33 7.26
N LYS A 224 -2.63 -8.16 7.59
CA LYS A 224 -4.06 -7.89 7.47
C LYS A 224 -4.55 -8.03 6.03
N ALA A 225 -3.82 -7.46 5.06
CA ALA A 225 -4.19 -7.55 3.65
C ALA A 225 -4.17 -9.00 3.14
N ARG A 226 -3.20 -9.82 3.57
CA ARG A 226 -3.09 -11.23 3.19
C ARG A 226 -4.17 -12.11 3.82
N LEU A 227 -4.49 -11.89 5.09
CA LEU A 227 -5.54 -12.64 5.79
C LEU A 227 -6.93 -12.29 5.27
N LEU A 228 -7.23 -11.00 5.04
CA LEU A 228 -8.51 -10.60 4.46
C LEU A 228 -8.74 -11.19 3.06
N ALA A 229 -7.66 -11.32 2.28
CA ALA A 229 -7.68 -11.90 0.95
C ALA A 229 -7.61 -13.44 0.93
N GLU A 230 -7.53 -14.09 2.10
CA GLU A 230 -7.37 -15.55 2.23
C GLU A 230 -6.20 -16.11 1.41
N ASN A 231 -5.12 -15.32 1.26
CA ASN A 231 -3.99 -15.64 0.38
C ASN A 231 -2.63 -15.53 1.06
N CYS A 232 -2.59 -15.91 2.34
CA CYS A 232 -1.38 -15.93 3.15
C CYS A 232 -0.30 -16.86 2.59
N GLN A 233 0.95 -16.49 2.83
CA GLN A 233 2.13 -17.25 2.45
C GLN A 233 2.99 -17.51 3.69
N GLU A 234 3.78 -18.58 3.64
CA GLU A 234 4.77 -18.90 4.68
C GLU A 234 5.74 -17.73 4.93
N ASN A 235 6.21 -17.06 3.87
CA ASN A 235 7.07 -15.89 4.00
C ASN A 235 6.42 -14.72 4.74
N THR A 236 5.09 -14.57 4.64
CA THR A 236 4.35 -13.53 5.38
C THR A 236 4.34 -13.86 6.88
N GLU A 237 4.11 -15.13 7.24
CA GLU A 237 4.18 -15.60 8.63
C GLU A 237 5.59 -15.37 9.22
N ILE A 238 6.64 -15.79 8.51
CA ILE A 238 8.03 -15.60 8.93
C ILE A 238 8.35 -14.11 9.15
N ALA A 239 7.94 -13.24 8.21
CA ALA A 239 8.15 -11.80 8.34
C ALA A 239 7.42 -11.22 9.56
N CYS A 240 6.18 -11.64 9.85
CA CYS A 240 5.45 -11.24 11.06
C CYS A 240 6.17 -11.69 12.34
N GLN A 241 6.61 -12.94 12.42
CA GLN A 241 7.33 -13.47 13.58
C GLN A 241 8.62 -12.69 13.84
N ILE A 242 9.35 -12.32 12.78
CA ILE A 242 10.61 -11.59 12.91
C ILE A 242 10.37 -10.11 13.22
N LEU A 243 9.57 -9.41 12.41
CA LEU A 243 9.41 -7.97 12.48
C LEU A 243 8.50 -7.56 13.64
N CYS A 244 7.40 -8.27 13.84
CA CYS A 244 6.38 -7.98 14.85
C CYS A 244 6.53 -8.82 16.13
N GLY A 245 7.27 -9.92 16.09
CA GLY A 245 7.47 -10.79 17.26
C GLY A 245 6.29 -11.71 17.59
N MET A 246 5.36 -11.90 16.64
CA MET A 246 4.09 -12.61 16.86
C MET A 246 3.59 -13.27 15.58
N ALA A 247 2.60 -14.16 15.68
CA ALA A 247 2.03 -14.86 14.52
C ALA A 247 1.27 -13.89 13.59
N ILE A 248 1.04 -14.28 12.32
CA ILE A 248 0.32 -13.41 11.36
C ILE A 248 -1.08 -13.04 11.84
N THR A 249 -1.78 -13.97 12.50
CA THR A 249 -3.15 -13.78 13.00
C THR A 249 -3.20 -12.76 14.13
N GLU A 250 -2.25 -12.82 15.06
CA GLU A 250 -2.08 -11.85 16.14
C GLU A 250 -1.67 -10.49 15.59
N THR A 251 -0.74 -10.47 14.64
CA THR A 251 -0.28 -9.23 14.00
C THR A 251 -1.43 -8.50 13.29
N ALA A 252 -2.22 -9.22 12.49
CA ALA A 252 -3.37 -8.65 11.80
C ALA A 252 -4.47 -8.22 12.77
N LYS A 253 -4.67 -8.97 13.86
CA LYS A 253 -5.64 -8.61 14.90
C LYS A 253 -5.35 -7.26 15.53
N ILE A 254 -4.08 -6.89 15.75
CA ILE A 254 -3.72 -5.54 16.23
C ILE A 254 -4.30 -4.47 15.31
N THR A 255 -4.25 -4.67 13.99
CA THR A 255 -4.80 -3.71 13.03
C THR A 255 -6.30 -3.58 13.16
N ASP A 256 -7.03 -4.65 13.47
CA ASP A 256 -8.47 -4.61 13.68
C ASP A 256 -8.84 -3.95 15.02
N ASP A 257 -8.13 -4.31 16.09
CA ASP A 257 -8.39 -3.79 17.43
C ASP A 257 -8.14 -2.29 17.50
N THR A 258 -7.12 -1.80 16.78
CA THR A 258 -6.77 -0.37 16.72
C THR A 258 -7.64 0.46 15.77
N LEU A 259 -8.56 -0.16 15.02
CA LEU A 259 -9.61 0.58 14.30
C LEU A 259 -10.70 1.09 15.24
N ILE A 260 -10.84 0.47 16.41
CA ILE A 260 -11.87 0.82 17.38
C ILE A 260 -11.49 2.15 18.06
N GLY A 261 -12.40 3.13 18.01
CA GLY A 261 -12.25 4.39 18.73
C GLY A 261 -11.41 5.46 18.01
N LEU A 262 -11.14 5.30 16.71
CA LEU A 262 -10.56 6.38 15.90
C LEU A 262 -11.50 7.60 15.85
N ASP A 263 -10.94 8.79 16.02
CA ASP A 263 -11.69 10.04 15.90
C ASP A 263 -11.54 10.64 14.49
N TYR A 264 -12.59 10.56 13.68
CA TYR A 264 -12.60 11.09 12.32
C TYR A 264 -12.72 12.63 12.27
N HIS A 265 -12.90 13.29 13.41
CA HIS A 265 -13.00 14.75 13.53
C HIS A 265 -11.74 15.40 14.13
N ASP A 266 -10.72 14.61 14.49
CA ASP A 266 -9.45 15.12 14.98
C ASP A 266 -8.67 15.87 13.88
N GLN A 267 -7.72 16.72 14.28
CA GLN A 267 -6.79 17.37 13.36
C GLN A 267 -5.84 16.38 12.70
N ILE A 268 -5.52 15.28 13.39
CA ILE A 268 -4.73 14.16 12.90
C ILE A 268 -5.68 13.23 12.12
N PRO A 269 -5.41 12.93 10.83
CA PRO A 269 -6.26 12.02 10.07
C PRO A 269 -6.40 10.66 10.76
N ALA A 270 -7.60 10.06 10.72
CA ALA A 270 -7.88 8.75 11.33
C ALA A 270 -6.89 7.66 10.86
N TYR A 271 -6.40 7.75 9.62
CA TYR A 271 -5.38 6.85 9.10
C TYR A 271 -4.04 6.97 9.86
N GLU A 272 -3.64 8.18 10.26
CA GLU A 272 -2.44 8.36 11.07
C GLU A 272 -2.64 7.91 12.51
N GLN A 273 -3.79 8.22 13.11
CA GLN A 273 -4.16 7.70 14.43
C GLN A 273 -4.06 6.17 14.46
N TRP A 274 -4.61 5.51 13.43
CA TRP A 274 -4.54 4.06 13.28
C TRP A 274 -3.10 3.55 13.20
N ARG A 275 -2.26 4.17 12.36
CA ARG A 275 -0.84 3.82 12.25
C ARG A 275 -0.10 3.99 13.57
N GLN A 276 -0.32 5.09 14.29
CA GLN A 276 0.33 5.37 15.57
C GLN A 276 -0.13 4.42 16.68
N ALA A 277 -1.41 4.06 16.69
CA ALA A 277 -1.96 3.06 17.60
C ALA A 277 -1.26 1.70 17.38
N ILE A 278 -1.15 1.24 16.13
CA ILE A 278 -0.42 0.01 15.78
C ILE A 278 1.05 0.09 16.21
N GLN A 279 1.74 1.19 15.87
CA GLN A 279 3.16 1.38 16.24
C GLN A 279 3.37 1.30 17.75
N SER A 280 2.42 1.78 18.55
CA SER A 280 2.53 1.76 20.02
C SER A 280 2.60 0.34 20.60
N HIS A 281 2.09 -0.68 19.90
CA HIS A 281 2.26 -2.09 20.30
C HIS A 281 3.69 -2.62 20.09
N PHE A 282 4.50 -1.92 19.29
CA PHE A 282 5.86 -2.34 18.91
C PHE A 282 6.95 -1.43 19.46
N ARG A 283 6.58 -0.38 20.20
CA ARG A 283 7.50 0.49 20.93
C ARG A 283 7.84 -0.18 22.26
N THR A 284 8.91 -0.96 22.28
CA THR A 284 9.56 -1.45 23.51
C THR A 284 10.59 -0.46 24.01
#